data_AF-A0A9D9SIM8-F1
#
_entry.id   AF-A0A9D9SIM8-F1
#
_cell.length_a   1.000
_cell.length_b   1.000
_cell.length_c   1.000
_cell.angle_alpha   90.00
_cell.angle_beta   90.00
_cell.angle_gamma   90.00
#
_symmetry.space_group_name_H-M   'P 1'
#
loop_
_entity.id
_entity.type
_entity.pdbx_description
1 polymer ?
#
loop_
_entity_poly.entity_id
_entity_poly.type
_entity_poly.pdbx_seq_one_letter_code
_entity_poly.pdbx_strand_id
1 'polypeptide(L)'
;MTTIMADSITINGRTMQIDLSKPIDISIPLRFNGPQPNAYGVEAATSEPCAAGELVGDTRRGGSVNFEQYTCIPHCNGTHTECVGHITDERISVRDCLQDVMVVALLMTVEPENVDGEMLITADLLRAAVASGTLALQSALIVRTLPNDDGKLTRQYDGEVMPPYFTAEAMVY
;
A
#
# COMPACT_ATOMS: atom_id res chain seq x y z
N MET A 1 -7.43 26.47 24.71
CA MET A 1 -8.41 25.98 23.70
C MET A 1 -7.80 26.26 22.35
N THR A 2 -7.30 25.23 21.67
CA THR A 2 -6.74 25.37 20.33
C THR A 2 -7.81 24.92 19.35
N THR A 3 -8.36 25.87 18.60
CA THR A 3 -9.28 25.60 17.49
C THR A 3 -8.42 25.35 16.25
N ILE A 4 -8.53 24.16 15.65
CA ILE A 4 -7.91 23.87 14.36
C ILE A 4 -8.82 24.50 13.29
N MET A 5 -8.28 25.46 12.54
CA MET A 5 -8.94 26.03 11.36
C MET A 5 -8.96 24.98 10.26
N ALA A 6 -10.06 24.92 9.49
CA ALA A 6 -10.20 23.98 8.38
C ALA A 6 -9.00 24.12 7.42
N ASP A 7 -8.23 23.05 7.29
CA ASP A 7 -7.14 22.99 6.32
C ASP A 7 -7.77 22.89 4.93
N SER A 8 -7.15 23.51 3.93
CA SER A 8 -7.60 23.42 2.55
C SER A 8 -6.45 23.07 1.64
N ILE A 9 -6.69 22.18 0.69
CA ILE A 9 -5.73 21.79 -0.33
C ILE A 9 -6.25 22.22 -1.69
N THR A 10 -5.36 22.74 -2.55
CA THR A 10 -5.71 23.09 -3.93
C THR A 10 -5.01 22.13 -4.87
N ILE A 11 -5.78 21.31 -5.58
CA ILE A 11 -5.29 20.35 -6.59
C ILE A 11 -6.02 20.64 -7.90
N ASN A 12 -5.27 20.71 -9.01
CA ASN A 12 -5.82 20.97 -10.35
C ASN A 12 -6.73 22.21 -10.40
N GLY A 13 -6.37 23.28 -9.67
CA GLY A 13 -7.12 24.53 -9.64
C GLY A 13 -8.41 24.51 -8.81
N ARG A 14 -8.70 23.43 -8.07
CA ARG A 14 -9.84 23.35 -7.14
C ARG A 14 -9.38 23.29 -5.70
N THR A 15 -9.93 24.17 -4.87
CA THR A 15 -9.70 24.17 -3.43
C THR A 15 -10.74 23.28 -2.74
N MET A 16 -10.26 22.30 -1.98
CA MET A 16 -11.05 21.37 -1.18
C MET A 16 -10.73 21.59 0.28
N GLN A 17 -11.75 21.58 1.13
CA GLN A 17 -11.56 21.56 2.59
C GLN A 17 -11.22 20.13 3.02
N ILE A 18 -10.25 19.99 3.91
CA ILE A 18 -9.76 18.71 4.43
C ILE A 18 -9.67 18.76 5.96
N ASP A 19 -9.87 17.62 6.60
CA ASP A 19 -9.68 17.45 8.04
C ASP A 19 -8.51 16.51 8.28
N LEU A 20 -7.32 17.09 8.45
CA LEU A 20 -6.10 16.32 8.74
C LEU A 20 -6.04 15.81 10.18
N SER A 21 -6.99 16.18 11.05
CA SER A 21 -7.05 15.67 12.42
C SER A 21 -7.62 14.25 12.53
N LYS A 22 -8.25 13.75 11.44
CA LYS A 22 -8.89 12.43 11.39
C LYS A 22 -8.46 11.65 10.13
N PRO A 23 -7.16 11.39 9.92
CA PRO A 23 -6.72 10.59 8.79
C PRO A 23 -7.22 9.14 8.93
N ILE A 24 -7.49 8.51 7.79
CA ILE A 24 -7.73 7.06 7.72
C ILE A 24 -6.44 6.42 7.23
N ASP A 25 -5.79 5.66 8.11
CA ASP A 25 -4.63 4.84 7.72
C ASP A 25 -5.11 3.63 6.92
N ILE A 26 -4.58 3.47 5.71
CA ILE A 26 -4.85 2.35 4.81
C ILE A 26 -3.63 1.44 4.63
N SER A 27 -2.58 1.66 5.42
CA SER A 27 -1.39 0.81 5.43
C SER A 27 -1.60 -0.44 6.27
N ILE A 28 -0.97 -1.54 5.87
CA ILE A 28 -0.84 -2.73 6.71
C ILE A 28 0.44 -2.54 7.53
N PRO A 29 0.36 -2.50 8.89
CA PRO A 29 1.55 -2.36 9.72
C PRO A 29 2.52 -3.53 9.52
N LEU A 30 3.77 -3.21 9.16
CA LEU A 30 4.82 -4.21 9.02
C LEU A 30 5.29 -4.69 10.40
N ARG A 31 4.92 -5.92 10.77
CA ARG A 31 5.32 -6.54 12.04
C ARG A 31 6.59 -7.37 11.84
N PHE A 32 7.75 -6.75 12.03
CA PHE A 32 9.02 -7.47 12.00
C PHE A 32 9.01 -8.66 12.98
N ASN A 33 9.51 -9.81 12.53
CA ASN A 33 9.51 -11.07 13.27
C ASN A 33 8.11 -11.62 13.63
N GLY A 34 7.04 -11.07 13.06
CA GLY A 34 5.66 -11.43 13.36
C GLY A 34 4.83 -11.69 12.11
N PRO A 35 3.51 -11.96 12.31
CA PRO A 35 2.57 -12.14 11.21
C PRO A 35 2.49 -10.88 10.34
N GLN A 36 2.63 -11.07 9.03
CA GLN A 36 2.68 -10.01 8.02
C GLN A 36 2.23 -10.59 6.67
N PRO A 37 1.80 -9.76 5.71
CA PRO A 37 1.58 -10.23 4.35
C PRO A 37 2.88 -10.74 3.74
N ASN A 38 2.78 -11.70 2.84
CA ASN A 38 3.93 -12.16 2.06
C ASN A 38 3.50 -12.45 0.63
N ALA A 39 4.32 -12.10 -0.34
CA ALA A 39 4.17 -12.54 -1.73
C ALA A 39 5.30 -13.50 -2.11
N TYR A 40 4.96 -14.53 -2.88
CA TYR A 40 5.86 -15.56 -3.41
C TYR A 40 6.54 -16.45 -2.37
N GLY A 41 6.10 -16.42 -1.10
CA GLY A 41 6.69 -17.24 -0.04
C GLY A 41 8.14 -16.89 0.28
N VAL A 42 8.56 -15.64 0.02
CA VAL A 42 9.91 -15.15 0.35
C VAL A 42 10.09 -14.99 1.85
N GLU A 43 11.32 -14.69 2.29
CA GLU A 43 11.59 -14.42 3.70
C GLU A 43 10.70 -13.30 4.26
N ALA A 44 10.20 -13.52 5.47
CA ALA A 44 9.46 -12.53 6.23
C ALA A 44 10.37 -11.36 6.64
N ALA A 45 9.83 -10.15 6.80
CA ALA A 45 10.61 -9.05 7.31
C ALA A 45 11.05 -9.32 8.77
N THR A 46 12.32 -9.06 9.05
CA THR A 46 12.94 -9.31 10.35
C THR A 46 13.58 -8.06 10.92
N SER A 47 13.74 -8.08 12.24
CA SER A 47 14.46 -7.05 12.98
C SER A 47 15.35 -7.70 14.03
N GLU A 48 16.56 -7.19 14.19
CA GLU A 48 17.49 -7.64 15.23
C GLU A 48 18.21 -6.45 15.87
N PRO A 49 18.47 -6.46 17.19
CA PRO A 49 19.28 -5.43 17.81
C PRO A 49 20.67 -5.37 17.20
N CYS A 50 21.08 -4.18 16.78
CA CYS A 50 22.42 -3.97 16.26
C CYS A 50 23.48 -4.27 17.32
N ALA A 51 24.58 -4.91 16.91
CA ALA A 51 25.73 -5.15 17.78
C ALA A 51 27.04 -4.83 17.05
N ALA A 52 27.94 -4.11 17.70
CA ALA A 52 29.25 -3.75 17.16
C ALA A 52 30.30 -3.62 18.28
N GLY A 53 31.16 -4.62 18.42
CA GLY A 53 32.08 -4.69 19.56
C GLY A 53 31.31 -4.81 20.88
N GLU A 54 31.52 -3.87 21.80
CA GLU A 54 30.80 -3.79 23.08
C GLU A 54 29.42 -3.10 22.96
N LEU A 55 29.11 -2.51 21.80
CA LEU A 55 27.84 -1.84 21.58
C LEU A 55 26.71 -2.88 21.45
N VAL A 56 25.67 -2.73 22.27
CA VAL A 56 24.44 -3.52 22.20
C VAL A 56 23.26 -2.57 22.04
N GLY A 57 22.58 -2.63 20.90
CA GLY A 57 21.41 -1.80 20.56
C GLY A 57 20.11 -2.26 21.22
N ASP A 58 20.17 -2.73 22.47
CA ASP A 58 19.01 -3.17 23.23
C ASP A 58 19.19 -2.88 24.73
N THR A 59 18.35 -2.00 25.27
CA THR A 59 18.37 -1.62 26.69
C THR A 59 18.05 -2.79 27.62
N ARG A 60 17.31 -3.78 27.13
CA ARG A 60 16.98 -5.01 27.88
C ARG A 60 18.19 -5.94 27.99
N ARG A 61 19.21 -5.75 27.14
CA ARG A 61 20.46 -6.51 27.11
C ARG A 61 21.66 -5.70 27.65
N GLY A 62 21.39 -4.58 28.33
CA GLY A 62 22.43 -3.72 28.93
C GLY A 62 22.91 -2.56 28.05
N GLY A 63 22.32 -2.37 26.86
CA GLY A 63 22.57 -1.20 26.03
C GLY A 63 22.06 0.10 26.66
N SER A 64 22.62 1.25 26.26
CA SER A 64 22.12 2.56 26.67
C SER A 64 20.97 3.08 25.79
N VAL A 65 20.78 2.48 24.61
CA VAL A 65 19.78 2.87 23.59
C VAL A 65 19.25 1.65 22.83
N ASN A 66 18.07 1.76 22.24
CA ASN A 66 17.49 0.74 21.36
C ASN A 66 17.63 1.15 19.91
N PHE A 67 18.22 0.29 19.08
CA PHE A 67 18.26 0.44 17.63
C PHE A 67 18.52 -0.92 16.97
N GLU A 68 17.79 -1.18 15.90
CA GLU A 68 17.73 -2.48 15.26
C GLU A 68 18.14 -2.37 13.78
N GLN A 69 18.68 -3.47 13.26
CA GLN A 69 18.81 -3.69 11.83
C GLN A 69 17.50 -4.29 11.33
N TYR A 70 16.98 -3.72 10.24
CA TYR A 70 15.77 -4.22 9.58
C TYR A 70 16.14 -4.85 8.24
N THR A 71 15.60 -6.04 7.99
CA THR A 71 15.66 -6.71 6.70
C THR A 71 14.24 -6.88 6.18
N CYS A 72 13.97 -6.40 4.97
CA CYS A 72 12.68 -6.57 4.32
C CYS A 72 12.83 -6.62 2.80
N ILE A 73 11.85 -7.25 2.16
CA ILE A 73 11.63 -7.25 0.72
C ILE A 73 10.39 -6.38 0.50
N PRO A 74 10.54 -5.08 0.15
CA PRO A 74 9.44 -4.12 0.20
C PRO A 74 8.20 -4.54 -0.59
N HIS A 75 8.38 -5.10 -1.79
CA HIS A 75 7.29 -5.61 -2.61
C HIS A 75 6.49 -6.73 -1.92
N CYS A 76 7.18 -7.59 -1.15
CA CYS A 76 6.58 -8.82 -0.65
C CYS A 76 6.01 -8.70 0.76
N ASN A 77 6.57 -7.88 1.65
CA ASN A 77 6.26 -7.97 3.08
C ASN A 77 5.13 -7.05 3.57
N GLY A 78 4.53 -6.20 2.73
CA GLY A 78 3.44 -5.31 3.15
C GLY A 78 3.06 -4.24 2.13
N THR A 79 2.48 -3.14 2.62
CA THR A 79 2.11 -1.98 1.80
C THR A 79 3.37 -1.34 1.20
N HIS A 80 3.38 -1.15 -0.11
CA HIS A 80 4.53 -0.61 -0.83
C HIS A 80 4.09 0.21 -2.05
N THR A 81 5.07 0.78 -2.74
CA THR A 81 4.87 1.54 -3.97
C THR A 81 5.89 1.08 -5.00
N GLU A 82 5.47 0.96 -6.24
CA GLU A 82 6.30 0.51 -7.35
C GLU A 82 6.43 1.60 -8.42
N CYS A 83 7.40 1.41 -9.31
CA CYS A 83 7.51 2.17 -10.55
C CYS A 83 7.94 1.22 -11.68
N VAL A 84 7.94 1.71 -12.92
CA VAL A 84 8.29 0.92 -14.11
C VAL A 84 9.70 0.30 -14.05
N GLY A 85 10.60 0.85 -13.23
CA GLY A 85 11.91 0.25 -12.96
C GLY A 85 11.85 -1.15 -12.32
N HIS A 86 10.69 -1.54 -11.77
CA HIS A 86 10.46 -2.90 -11.25
C HIS A 86 10.40 -3.96 -12.37
N ILE A 87 9.94 -3.58 -13.56
CA ILE A 87 9.66 -4.50 -14.68
C ILE A 87 10.50 -4.21 -15.93
N THR A 88 11.54 -3.41 -15.80
CA THR A 88 12.44 -3.03 -16.89
C THR A 88 13.90 -3.23 -16.51
N ASP A 89 14.77 -3.38 -17.52
CA ASP A 89 16.22 -3.49 -17.30
C ASP A 89 16.83 -2.15 -16.81
N GLU A 90 16.18 -1.03 -17.11
CA GLU A 90 16.61 0.30 -16.69
C GLU A 90 16.39 0.51 -15.19
N ARG A 91 17.39 1.07 -14.50
CA ARG A 91 17.30 1.40 -13.07
C ARG A 91 16.57 2.72 -12.87
N ILE A 92 15.25 2.68 -13.01
CA ILE A 92 14.36 3.81 -12.72
C ILE A 92 13.92 3.74 -11.25
N SER A 93 14.07 4.83 -10.50
CA SER A 93 13.74 4.85 -9.08
C SER A 93 12.35 5.44 -8.80
N VAL A 94 11.68 4.92 -7.77
CA VAL A 94 10.39 5.49 -7.29
C VAL A 94 10.55 6.97 -6.93
N ARG A 95 11.72 7.37 -6.41
CA ARG A 95 12.04 8.75 -6.07
C ARG A 95 12.00 9.68 -7.30
N ASP A 96 12.39 9.18 -8.47
CA ASP A 96 12.37 9.96 -9.70
C ASP A 96 10.96 10.02 -10.31
N CYS A 97 10.14 9.00 -10.09
CA CYS A 97 8.76 8.95 -10.60
C CYS A 97 7.75 9.69 -9.71
N LEU A 98 7.87 9.58 -8.39
CA LEU A 98 6.89 10.12 -7.45
C LEU A 98 7.15 11.60 -7.15
N GLN A 99 6.53 12.48 -7.92
CA GLN A 99 6.69 13.94 -7.80
C GLN A 99 5.66 14.58 -6.85
N ASP A 100 4.47 13.99 -6.72
CA ASP A 100 3.39 14.48 -5.87
C ASP A 100 3.12 13.50 -4.72
N VAL A 101 3.18 13.98 -3.47
CA VAL A 101 2.93 13.17 -2.26
C VAL A 101 1.50 13.28 -1.74
N MET A 102 0.70 14.19 -2.29
CA MET A 102 -0.71 14.36 -1.98
C MET A 102 -1.51 14.44 -3.28
N VAL A 103 -2.45 13.53 -3.45
CA VAL A 103 -3.29 13.42 -4.65
C VAL A 103 -4.75 13.25 -4.27
N VAL A 104 -5.66 13.73 -5.11
CA VAL A 104 -7.08 13.40 -4.98
C VAL A 104 -7.31 12.01 -5.56
N ALA A 105 -7.80 11.09 -4.71
CA ALA A 105 -8.11 9.73 -5.11
C ALA A 105 -9.62 9.46 -5.08
N LEU A 106 -10.09 8.64 -6.03
CA LEU A 106 -11.43 8.04 -5.97
C LEU A 106 -11.32 6.70 -5.25
N LEU A 107 -12.08 6.49 -4.17
CA LEU A 107 -12.27 5.16 -3.59
C LEU A 107 -13.44 4.46 -4.28
N MET A 108 -13.17 3.32 -4.88
CA MET A 108 -14.20 2.42 -5.39
C MET A 108 -14.18 1.09 -4.64
N THR A 109 -15.34 0.44 -4.54
CA THR A 109 -15.46 -0.90 -3.96
C THR A 109 -15.94 -1.84 -5.03
N VAL A 110 -15.23 -2.95 -5.22
CA VAL A 110 -15.54 -3.97 -6.22
C VAL A 110 -15.53 -5.34 -5.57
N GLU A 111 -16.44 -6.21 -6.00
CA GLU A 111 -16.35 -7.64 -5.75
C GLU A 111 -15.74 -8.27 -7.01
N PRO A 112 -14.51 -8.81 -6.95
CA PRO A 112 -13.88 -9.39 -8.13
C PRO A 112 -14.67 -10.60 -8.64
N GLU A 113 -14.71 -10.78 -9.95
CA GLU A 113 -15.39 -11.90 -10.59
C GLU A 113 -14.53 -13.16 -10.51
N ASN A 114 -15.14 -14.30 -10.16
CA ASN A 114 -14.47 -15.59 -10.24
C ASN A 114 -14.59 -16.14 -11.67
N VAL A 115 -13.47 -16.21 -12.39
CA VAL A 115 -13.38 -16.77 -13.73
C VAL A 115 -12.35 -17.89 -13.69
N ASP A 116 -12.81 -19.13 -13.87
CA ASP A 116 -11.98 -20.34 -13.86
C ASP A 116 -11.07 -20.49 -12.63
N GLY A 117 -11.53 -20.01 -11.47
CA GLY A 117 -10.79 -20.06 -10.20
C GLY A 117 -9.93 -18.82 -9.92
N GLU A 118 -9.84 -17.89 -10.86
CA GLU A 118 -9.12 -16.62 -10.70
C GLU A 118 -10.06 -15.49 -10.31
N MET A 119 -9.57 -14.54 -9.51
CA MET A 119 -10.36 -13.40 -9.03
C MET A 119 -10.01 -12.15 -9.86
N LEU A 120 -10.87 -11.76 -10.78
CA LEU A 120 -10.60 -10.73 -11.78
C LEU A 120 -11.33 -9.40 -11.48
N ILE A 121 -10.61 -8.30 -11.65
CA ILE A 121 -11.17 -6.94 -11.69
C ILE A 121 -11.28 -6.55 -13.16
N THR A 122 -12.49 -6.67 -13.70
CA THR A 122 -12.79 -6.46 -15.13
C THR A 122 -13.06 -5.00 -15.46
N ALA A 123 -12.98 -4.64 -16.76
CA ALA A 123 -13.31 -3.30 -17.23
C ALA A 123 -14.78 -2.93 -16.93
N ASP A 124 -15.70 -3.89 -16.95
CA ASP A 124 -17.11 -3.67 -16.65
C ASP A 124 -17.34 -3.37 -15.17
N LEU A 125 -16.64 -4.06 -14.26
CA LEU A 125 -16.61 -3.72 -12.84
C LEU A 125 -16.10 -2.28 -12.62
N LEU A 126 -15.05 -1.89 -13.34
CA LEU A 126 -14.53 -0.53 -13.25
C LEU A 126 -15.53 0.50 -13.77
N ARG A 127 -16.12 0.29 -14.94
CA ARG A 127 -17.13 1.17 -15.54
C ARG A 127 -18.34 1.36 -14.64
N ALA A 128 -18.87 0.28 -14.09
CA ALA A 128 -20.05 0.32 -13.23
C ALA A 128 -19.79 1.14 -11.96
N ALA A 129 -18.62 0.95 -11.34
CA ALA A 129 -18.26 1.68 -10.14
C ALA A 129 -17.87 3.15 -10.43
N VAL A 130 -17.24 3.43 -11.58
CA VAL A 130 -16.91 4.79 -12.04
C VAL A 130 -18.15 5.60 -12.41
N ALA A 131 -19.18 4.99 -13.02
CA ALA A 131 -20.41 5.69 -13.39
C ALA A 131 -21.15 6.31 -12.19
N SER A 132 -20.83 5.88 -10.97
CA SER A 132 -21.35 6.44 -9.73
C SER A 132 -20.57 7.68 -9.21
N GLY A 133 -19.41 8.00 -9.80
CA GLY A 133 -18.50 9.08 -9.38
C GLY A 133 -18.15 10.05 -10.51
N THR A 134 -17.70 11.25 -10.16
CA THR A 134 -17.14 12.21 -11.13
C THR A 134 -15.63 11.99 -11.21
N LEU A 135 -15.11 11.44 -12.33
CA LEU A 135 -13.67 11.20 -12.57
C LEU A 135 -12.85 12.45 -12.92
N ALA A 136 -13.50 13.59 -13.15
CA ALA A 136 -12.89 14.75 -13.79
C ALA A 136 -11.76 15.44 -12.98
N LEU A 137 -11.39 14.92 -11.80
CA LEU A 137 -10.44 15.55 -10.88
C LEU A 137 -9.44 14.61 -10.23
N GLN A 138 -9.60 13.30 -10.37
CA GLN A 138 -8.80 12.35 -9.62
C GLN A 138 -7.52 12.02 -10.38
N SER A 139 -6.41 12.13 -9.66
CA SER A 139 -5.08 11.73 -10.13
C SER A 139 -4.74 10.31 -9.68
N ALA A 140 -5.60 9.69 -8.87
CA ALA A 140 -5.43 8.33 -8.36
C ALA A 140 -6.76 7.59 -8.18
N LEU A 141 -6.68 6.26 -8.20
CA LEU A 141 -7.79 5.35 -7.95
C LEU A 141 -7.39 4.40 -6.81
N ILE A 142 -8.26 4.27 -5.82
CA ILE A 142 -8.13 3.29 -4.73
C ILE A 142 -9.21 2.23 -4.96
N VAL A 143 -8.79 0.99 -5.19
CA VAL A 143 -9.69 -0.13 -5.44
C VAL A 143 -9.76 -1.02 -4.20
N ARG A 144 -10.89 -0.98 -3.49
CA ARG A 144 -11.17 -1.87 -2.35
C ARG A 144 -11.89 -3.12 -2.85
N THR A 145 -11.23 -4.27 -2.74
CA THR A 145 -11.81 -5.56 -3.13
C THR A 145 -12.59 -6.20 -1.99
N LEU A 146 -13.73 -6.83 -2.30
CA LEU A 146 -14.52 -7.64 -1.37
C LEU A 146 -14.25 -9.15 -1.56
N PRO A 147 -14.30 -9.96 -0.48
CA PRO A 147 -14.38 -9.53 0.92
C PRO A 147 -13.10 -8.80 1.36
N ASN A 148 -13.22 -7.90 2.33
CA ASN A 148 -12.09 -7.17 2.92
C ASN A 148 -11.94 -7.49 4.40
N ASP A 149 -11.72 -8.76 4.71
CA ASP A 149 -11.55 -9.27 6.08
C ASP A 149 -10.15 -9.00 6.64
N ASP A 150 -10.03 -9.06 7.97
CA ASP A 150 -8.76 -8.87 8.70
C ASP A 150 -7.69 -9.90 8.33
N GLY A 151 -8.06 -11.04 7.74
CA GLY A 151 -7.10 -12.05 7.27
C GLY A 151 -6.19 -11.53 6.17
N LYS A 152 -6.57 -10.47 5.43
CA LYS A 152 -5.70 -9.80 4.45
C LYS A 152 -4.45 -9.18 5.11
N LEU A 153 -4.51 -8.83 6.40
CA LEU A 153 -3.39 -8.22 7.12
C LEU A 153 -2.18 -9.15 7.30
N THR A 154 -2.37 -10.46 7.12
CA THR A 154 -1.31 -11.47 7.31
C THR A 154 -1.29 -12.55 6.22
N ARG A 155 -2.03 -12.33 5.12
CA ARG A 155 -2.23 -13.36 4.10
C ARG A 155 -0.93 -13.65 3.36
N GLN A 156 -0.68 -14.93 3.10
CA GLN A 156 0.40 -15.39 2.25
C GLN A 156 -0.14 -15.56 0.83
N TYR A 157 0.50 -14.92 -0.14
CA TYR A 157 0.17 -14.97 -1.56
C TYR A 157 1.29 -15.70 -2.30
N ASP A 158 1.28 -17.02 -2.22
CA ASP A 158 2.40 -17.91 -2.60
C ASP A 158 2.17 -18.68 -3.92
N GLY A 159 1.10 -18.37 -4.63
CA GLY A 159 0.71 -19.04 -5.88
C GLY A 159 -0.46 -20.01 -5.72
N GLU A 160 -0.68 -20.57 -4.52
CA GLU A 160 -1.94 -21.29 -4.22
C GLU A 160 -3.05 -20.30 -3.87
N VAL A 161 -2.68 -19.26 -3.12
CA VAL A 161 -3.54 -18.11 -2.83
C VAL A 161 -3.08 -16.94 -3.68
N MET A 162 -3.93 -16.51 -4.61
CA MET A 162 -3.68 -15.34 -5.46
C MET A 162 -4.51 -14.14 -5.01
N PRO A 163 -3.94 -12.92 -5.04
CA PRO A 163 -4.74 -11.71 -4.85
C PRO A 163 -5.61 -11.47 -6.10
N PRO A 164 -6.74 -10.77 -5.97
CA PRO A 164 -7.46 -10.29 -7.14
C PRO A 164 -6.58 -9.35 -7.98
N TYR A 165 -6.68 -9.44 -9.30
CA TYR A 165 -5.87 -8.63 -10.22
C TYR A 165 -6.70 -8.11 -11.39
N PHE A 166 -6.20 -7.08 -12.07
CA PHE A 166 -6.91 -6.44 -13.19
C PHE A 166 -6.74 -7.24 -14.48
N THR A 167 -7.79 -7.29 -15.30
CA THR A 167 -7.64 -7.75 -16.68
C THR A 167 -6.89 -6.69 -17.51
N ALA A 168 -6.30 -7.09 -18.63
CA ALA A 168 -5.61 -6.14 -19.52
C ALA A 168 -6.56 -5.05 -20.04
N GLU A 169 -7.80 -5.42 -20.36
CA GLU A 169 -8.85 -4.49 -20.79
C GLU A 169 -9.20 -3.48 -19.70
N ALA A 170 -9.19 -3.91 -18.42
CA ALA A 170 -9.44 -3.04 -17.29
C ALA A 170 -8.32 -1.99 -17.12
N MET A 171 -7.07 -2.35 -17.41
CA MET A 171 -5.92 -1.43 -17.34
C MET A 171 -5.85 -0.43 -18.51
N VAL A 172 -6.46 -0.76 -19.66
CA VAL A 172 -6.52 0.12 -20.83
C VAL A 172 -7.68 1.13 -20.74
N TYR A 173 -8.74 0.78 -20.01
CA TYR A 173 -9.92 1.62 -19.80
C TYR A 173 -9.63 2.87 -18.96
#